data_AF-A0A843C1R5-F1
#
_entry.id   AF-A0A843C1R5-F1
#
_cell.length_a   1.000
_cell.length_b   1.000
_cell.length_c   1.000
_cell.angle_alpha   90.00
_cell.angle_beta   90.00
_cell.angle_gamma   90.00
#
_symmetry.space_group_name_H-M   'P 1'
#
loop_
_entity.id
_entity.type
_entity.pdbx_description
1 polymer ?
#
loop_
_entity_poly.entity_id
_entity_poly.type
_entity_poly.pdbx_seq_one_letter_code
_entity_poly.pdbx_strand_id
1 'polypeptide(L)' 'MSRRSKTEFPLAPIERVIKETTNLLVSESAAIELRGVLTDIAEELALDAADLAKFANRKTIKDRDIALAYKNMRKTR' A
#
# COMPACT_ATOMS: atom_id res chain seq x y z
N MET A 1 -5.45 12.27 -21.32
CA MET A 1 -4.32 11.40 -20.92
C MET A 1 -4.82 10.38 -19.90
N SER A 2 -5.43 9.29 -20.36
CA SER A 2 -5.87 8.20 -19.48
C SER A 2 -4.85 7.08 -19.58
N ARG A 3 -3.99 6.98 -18.58
CA ARG A 3 -3.18 5.78 -18.32
C ARG A 3 -3.30 5.43 -16.84
N ARG A 4 -4.54 5.22 -16.38
CA ARG A 4 -4.78 4.50 -15.12
C ARG A 4 -5.05 3.05 -15.46
N SER A 5 -4.00 2.28 -15.72
CA SER A 5 -4.01 0.92 -15.21
C SER A 5 -3.61 1.02 -13.74
N LYS A 6 -4.48 1.60 -12.90
CA LYS A 6 -4.30 1.53 -11.44
C LYS A 6 -4.47 0.03 -11.16
N THR A 7 -3.39 -0.67 -10.84
CA THR A 7 -3.49 -2.06 -10.39
C THR A 7 -4.14 -2.00 -9.03
N GLU A 8 -5.46 -1.94 -9.00
CA GLU A 8 -6.22 -1.83 -7.77
C GLU A 8 -6.20 -3.19 -7.06
N PHE A 9 -6.00 -3.16 -5.75
CA PHE A 9 -6.10 -4.37 -4.95
C PHE A 9 -7.47 -5.04 -5.16
N PRO A 10 -7.54 -6.38 -5.26
CA PRO A 10 -8.82 -7.07 -5.35
C PRO A 10 -9.69 -6.77 -4.11
N LEU A 11 -10.99 -6.59 -4.30
CA LEU A 11 -11.91 -6.23 -3.20
C LEU A 11 -12.10 -7.35 -2.18
N ALA A 12 -12.19 -8.61 -2.62
CA ALA A 12 -12.48 -9.74 -1.72
C ALA A 12 -11.42 -9.93 -0.60
N PRO A 13 -10.09 -9.86 -0.86
CA PRO A 13 -9.08 -9.84 0.19
C PRO A 13 -9.22 -8.65 1.16
N ILE A 14 -9.58 -7.47 0.67
CA ILE A 14 -9.74 -6.28 1.51
C ILE A 14 -10.92 -6.45 2.45
N GLU A 15 -12.07 -6.86 1.92
CA GLU A 15 -13.25 -7.16 2.71
C GLU A 15 -12.95 -8.24 3.76
N ARG A 16 -12.23 -9.30 3.37
CA ARG A 16 -11.80 -10.37 4.28
C ARG A 16 -10.93 -9.85 5.42
N VAL A 17 -9.93 -9.01 5.15
CA VAL A 17 -9.07 -8.43 6.19
C VAL A 17 -9.89 -7.62 7.20
N ILE A 18 -10.84 -6.78 6.75
CA ILE A 18 -11.68 -6.00 7.65
C ILE A 18 -12.54 -6.93 8.52
N LYS A 19 -13.20 -7.93 7.92
CA LYS A 19 -14.05 -8.89 8.64
C LYS A 19 -13.27 -9.67 9.69
N GLU A 20 -12.11 -10.23 9.31
CA GLU A 20 -11.29 -11.04 10.23
C GLU A 20 -10.68 -10.18 11.36
N THR A 21 -10.39 -8.90 11.11
CA THR A 21 -9.78 -8.01 12.11
C THR A 21 -10.80 -7.42 13.08
N THR A 22 -11.98 -7.06 12.58
CA THR A 22 -13.00 -6.33 13.37
C THR A 22 -14.17 -7.20 13.83
N ASN A 23 -14.36 -8.37 13.21
CA ASN A 23 -15.52 -9.25 13.37
C ASN A 23 -16.87 -8.57 13.06
N LEU A 24 -16.86 -7.56 12.18
CA LEU A 24 -18.04 -6.81 11.75
C LEU A 24 -18.41 -7.11 10.29
N LEU A 25 -19.67 -6.85 9.94
CA LEU A 25 -20.11 -6.81 8.54
C LEU A 25 -19.49 -5.61 7.83
N VAL A 26 -19.20 -5.78 6.54
CA VAL A 26 -18.51 -4.79 5.71
C VAL A 26 -19.37 -4.51 4.50
N SER A 27 -19.70 -3.25 4.26
CA SER A 27 -20.35 -2.84 3.02
C SER A 27 -19.36 -2.84 1.86
N GLU A 28 -19.86 -3.04 0.65
CA GLU A 28 -19.05 -2.93 -0.57
C GLU A 28 -18.36 -1.56 -0.67
N SER A 29 -19.08 -0.48 -0.32
CA SER A 29 -18.54 0.88 -0.30
C SER A 29 -17.36 1.05 0.66
N ALA A 30 -17.42 0.43 1.85
CA ALA A 30 -16.33 0.49 2.82
C ALA A 30 -15.09 -0.28 2.32
N ALA A 31 -15.28 -1.41 1.65
CA ALA A 31 -14.20 -2.16 1.03
C ALA A 31 -13.55 -1.38 -0.13
N ILE A 32 -14.35 -0.68 -0.94
CA ILE A 32 -13.87 0.21 -2.02
C ILE A 32 -13.05 1.37 -1.46
N GLU A 33 -13.52 2.00 -0.38
CA GLU A 33 -12.82 3.12 0.25
C GLU A 33 -11.47 2.66 0.82
N LEU A 34 -11.45 1.55 1.57
CA LEU A 34 -10.19 1.02 2.12
C LEU A 34 -9.21 0.62 1.01
N ARG A 35 -9.71 0.09 -0.12
CA ARG A 35 -8.87 -0.17 -1.29
C ARG A 35 -8.19 1.07 -1.82
N GLY A 36 -8.92 2.20 -1.90
CA GLY A 36 -8.36 3.48 -2.29
C GLY A 36 -7.21 3.88 -1.36
N VAL A 37 -7.48 3.91 -0.05
CA VAL A 37 -6.49 4.26 0.98
C VAL A 37 -5.26 3.35 0.93
N LEU A 38 -5.45 2.04 0.83
CA LEU A 38 -4.34 1.09 0.74
C LEU A 38 -3.50 1.28 -0.53
N THR A 39 -4.15 1.60 -1.65
CA THR A 39 -3.45 1.87 -2.90
C THR A 39 -2.57 3.11 -2.78
N ASP A 40 -3.12 4.20 -2.24
CA ASP A 40 -2.38 5.45 -2.09
C ASP A 40 -1.20 5.29 -1.12
N ILE A 41 -1.39 4.56 0.00
CA ILE A 41 -0.30 4.19 0.92
C ILE A 41 0.75 3.32 0.24
N ALA A 42 0.34 2.34 -0.56
CA ALA A 42 1.28 1.45 -1.26
C ALA A 42 2.11 2.21 -2.30
N GLU A 43 1.50 3.17 -3.02
CA GLU A 43 2.19 4.05 -3.97
C GLU A 43 3.24 4.93 -3.26
N GLU A 44 2.87 5.58 -2.16
CA GLU A 44 3.79 6.38 -1.33
C GLU A 44 4.97 5.53 -0.82
N LEU A 45 4.67 4.36 -0.27
CA LEU A 45 5.67 3.43 0.25
C LEU A 45 6.63 2.93 -0.84
N ALA A 46 6.11 2.66 -2.05
CA ALA A 46 6.91 2.20 -3.17
C ALA A 46 7.87 3.29 -3.68
N LEU A 47 7.45 4.55 -3.67
CA LEU A 47 8.30 5.69 -4.03
C LEU A 47 9.44 5.85 -3.03
N ASP A 48 9.15 5.85 -1.73
CA ASP A 48 10.16 5.95 -0.68
C ASP A 48 11.17 4.79 -0.76
N ALA A 49 10.68 3.56 -0.94
CA ALA A 49 11.54 2.39 -1.08
C ALA A 49 12.41 2.45 -2.36
N ALA A 50 11.87 3.00 -3.46
CA ALA A 50 12.65 3.23 -4.68
C ALA A 50 13.78 4.23 -4.44
N ASP A 51 13.53 5.30 -3.70
CA ASP A 51 14.56 6.29 -3.38
C ASP A 51 15.64 5.72 -2.47
N LEU A 52 15.27 4.93 -1.45
CA LEU A 52 16.23 4.18 -0.63
C LEU A 52 17.10 3.23 -1.47
N ALA A 53 16.52 2.53 -2.44
CA ALA A 53 17.27 1.67 -3.35
C ALA A 53 18.25 2.48 -4.24
N LYS A 54 17.82 3.64 -4.76
CA LYS A 54 18.65 4.56 -5.54
C LYS A 54 19.82 5.13 -4.72
N PHE A 55 19.59 5.54 -3.48
CA PHE A 55 20.66 6.01 -2.57
C PHE A 55 21.70 4.93 -2.31
N ALA A 56 21.29 3.67 -2.31
CA ALA A 56 22.19 2.51 -2.20
C ALA A 56 22.80 2.07 -3.55
N ASN A 57 22.68 2.88 -4.62
CA ASN A 57 23.13 2.58 -5.99
C ASN A 57 22.60 1.24 -6.56
N ARG A 58 21.38 0.85 -6.19
CA ARG A 58 20.72 -0.38 -6.69
C ARG A 58 19.56 -0.05 -7.62
N LYS A 59 19.37 -0.90 -8.62
CA LYS A 59 18.20 -0.85 -9.53
C LYS A 59 17.04 -1.76 -9.09
N THR A 60 17.24 -2.54 -8.03
CA THR A 60 16.25 -3.48 -7.49
C THR A 60 15.91 -3.09 -6.06
N ILE A 61 14.62 -2.88 -5.80
CA ILE A 61 14.07 -2.69 -4.46
C ILE A 61 14.15 -4.04 -3.73
N LYS A 62 14.68 -4.03 -2.52
CA LYS A 62 14.78 -5.19 -1.64
C LYS A 62 13.78 -5.07 -0.50
N ASP A 63 13.51 -6.20 0.14
CA ASP A 63 12.72 -6.30 1.38
C ASP A 63 13.10 -5.24 2.42
N ARG A 64 14.40 -5.02 2.65
CA ARG A 64 14.91 -4.00 3.57
C ARG A 64 14.53 -2.57 3.21
N ASP A 65 14.35 -2.25 1.93
CA ASP A 65 13.99 -0.91 1.49
C ASP A 65 12.51 -0.63 1.81
N ILE A 66 11.64 -1.63 1.59
CA ILE A 66 10.23 -1.58 1.96
C ILE A 66 10.06 -1.46 3.47
N ALA A 67 10.78 -2.29 4.24
CA ALA A 67 10.71 -2.26 5.70
C ALA A 67 11.18 -0.90 6.27
N LEU A 68 12.24 -0.32 5.70
CA LEU A 68 12.75 0.98 6.12
C LEU A 68 11.82 2.13 5.70
N ALA A 69 11.29 2.11 4.48
CA ALA A 69 10.29 3.07 4.03
C ALA A 69 9.07 3.07 4.97
N TYR A 70 8.56 1.89 5.34
CA TYR A 70 7.42 1.77 6.25
C TYR A 70 7.74 2.31 7.64
N LYS A 71 8.94 2.02 8.16
CA LYS A 71 9.41 2.55 9.43
C LYS A 71 9.51 4.08 9.42
N ASN A 72 9.95 4.67 8.31
CA ASN A 72 10.03 6.12 8.17
C ASN A 72 8.63 6.75 8.08
N MET A 73 7.75 6.19 7.25
CA MET A 73 6.36 6.63 7.10
C MET A 73 5.61 6.64 8.44
N ARG A 74 5.81 5.61 9.28
CA ARG A 74 5.19 5.52 10.62
C ARG A 74 5.75 6.47 11.67
N LYS A 75 6.96 7.00 11.50
CA LYS A 75 7.57 7.92 12.48
C LYS A 75 7.17 9.36 12.25
N THR A 76 6.78 9.70 11.03
CA THR A 76 6.39 11.06 10.63
C THR A 76 4.91 11.35 10.90
N ARG A 77 4.13 10.35 11.29
CA ARG A 77 2.72 10.45 11.69
C ARG A 77 2.57 10.10 13.17
#